data_AF-A0A7Z2SUD1-F1
#
_entry.id   AF-A0A7Z2SUD1-F1
#
_cell.length_a   1.000
_cell.length_b   1.000
_cell.length_c   1.000
_cell.angle_alpha   90.00
_cell.angle_beta   90.00
_cell.angle_gamma   90.00
#
_symmetry.space_group_name_H-M   'P 1'
#
loop_
_entity.id
_entity.type
_entity.pdbx_description
1 polymer ?
#
loop_
_entity_poly.entity_id
_entity_poly.type
_entity_poly.pdbx_seq_one_letter_code
_entity_poly.pdbx_strand_id
1 'polypeptide(L)'
;MKRRIPIISQVFKAHIQGDYFLSVATILPQIEGIFADATDHVGNMNIRKKITTILNTEDKAFSFDKEIQSFYLNIILHGFEHNTTPLPVFSRHAILHGADIKYGNVENSVKSIMLLEFIVKKLEDYQKEKTQV
;
A
#
# COMPACT_ATOMS: atom_id res chain seq x y z
N MET A 1 -3.86 9.38 -10.62
CA MET A 1 -2.43 9.09 -10.91
C MET A 1 -1.58 10.29 -11.36
N LYS A 2 -1.98 11.12 -12.35
CA LYS A 2 -1.12 12.19 -12.92
C LYS A 2 -0.40 13.07 -11.89
N ARG A 3 -1.10 13.55 -10.85
CA ARG A 3 -0.54 14.39 -9.79
C ARG A 3 0.54 13.72 -8.91
N ARG A 4 0.65 12.39 -8.96
CA ARG A 4 1.59 11.60 -8.14
C ARG A 4 2.83 11.16 -8.91
N ILE A 5 2.88 11.37 -10.24
CA ILE A 5 4.02 10.98 -11.07
C ILE A 5 5.36 11.52 -10.50
N PRO A 6 5.49 12.79 -10.11
CA PRO A 6 6.76 13.29 -9.57
C PRO A 6 7.21 12.57 -8.28
N ILE A 7 6.26 12.16 -7.43
CA ILE A 7 6.53 11.42 -6.19
C ILE A 7 6.96 9.99 -6.54
N ILE A 8 6.24 9.33 -7.44
CA ILE A 8 6.55 7.95 -7.86
C ILE A 8 7.88 7.90 -8.62
N SER A 9 8.22 8.90 -9.43
CA SER A 9 9.54 8.97 -10.07
C SER A 9 10.68 9.04 -9.03
N GLN A 10 10.49 9.76 -7.93
CA GLN A 10 11.47 9.80 -6.84
C GLN A 10 11.59 8.47 -6.11
N VAL A 11 10.48 7.75 -5.92
CA VAL A 11 10.48 6.39 -5.36
C VAL A 11 11.36 5.44 -6.16
N PHE A 12 11.18 5.41 -7.50
CA PHE A 12 11.97 4.53 -8.36
C PHE A 12 13.44 4.94 -8.41
N LYS A 13 13.71 6.26 -8.48
CA LYS A 13 15.08 6.78 -8.41
C LYS A 13 15.76 6.34 -7.12
N ALA A 14 15.10 6.51 -5.97
CA ALA A 14 15.60 6.09 -4.67
C ALA A 14 15.87 4.58 -4.62
N HIS A 15 14.95 3.76 -5.13
CA HIS A 15 15.15 2.31 -5.22
C HIS A 15 16.40 1.94 -6.03
N ILE A 16 16.54 2.51 -7.24
CA ILE A 16 17.67 2.26 -8.15
C ILE A 16 19.01 2.68 -7.51
N GLN A 17 19.00 3.77 -6.73
CA GLN A 17 20.20 4.30 -6.06
C GLN A 17 20.54 3.57 -4.76
N GLY A 18 19.70 2.64 -4.29
CA GLY A 18 19.88 1.95 -3.01
C GLY A 18 19.36 2.71 -1.80
N ASP A 19 18.68 3.85 -2.01
CA ASP A 19 18.05 4.68 -0.96
C ASP A 19 16.73 4.07 -0.50
N TYR A 20 16.76 2.84 0.01
CA TYR A 20 15.56 2.05 0.31
C TYR A 20 14.67 2.66 1.38
N PHE A 21 15.26 3.34 2.38
CA PHE A 21 14.49 4.09 3.38
C PHE A 21 13.59 5.14 2.72
N LEU A 22 14.15 5.91 1.76
CA LEU A 22 13.41 6.93 1.04
C LEU A 22 12.33 6.32 0.14
N SER A 23 12.68 5.24 -0.56
CA SER A 23 11.71 4.53 -1.43
C SER A 23 10.50 4.03 -0.63
N VAL A 24 10.72 3.28 0.46
CA VAL A 24 9.65 2.70 1.28
C VAL A 24 8.82 3.78 1.97
N ALA A 25 9.48 4.73 2.66
CA ALA A 25 8.78 5.79 3.41
C ALA A 25 7.99 6.72 2.50
N THR A 26 8.42 6.88 1.23
CA THR A 26 7.68 7.67 0.24
C THR A 26 6.47 6.91 -0.31
N ILE A 27 6.57 5.61 -0.58
CA ILE A 27 5.45 4.82 -1.15
C ILE A 27 4.28 4.68 -0.16
N LEU A 28 4.58 4.24 1.07
CA LEU A 28 3.56 3.82 2.04
C LEU A 28 2.42 4.85 2.26
N PRO A 29 2.68 6.17 2.43
CA PRO A 29 1.61 7.16 2.57
C PRO A 29 0.86 7.43 1.26
N GLN A 30 1.48 7.19 0.10
CA GLN A 30 0.81 7.41 -1.19
C GLN A 30 -0.32 6.42 -1.44
N ILE A 31 -0.24 5.21 -0.88
CA ILE A 31 -1.24 4.18 -1.09
C ILE A 31 -2.63 4.66 -0.63
N GLU A 32 -2.74 5.22 0.58
CA GLU A 32 -4.02 5.76 1.08
C GLU A 32 -4.51 6.94 0.22
N GLY A 33 -3.59 7.82 -0.19
CA GLY A 33 -3.92 8.94 -1.08
C GLY A 33 -4.42 8.50 -2.45
N ILE A 34 -3.93 7.37 -2.97
CA ILE A 34 -4.38 6.77 -4.24
C ILE A 34 -5.81 6.23 -4.10
N PHE A 35 -6.12 5.54 -2.99
CA PHE A 35 -7.50 5.13 -2.71
C PHE A 35 -8.44 6.33 -2.58
N ALA A 36 -7.99 7.44 -1.97
CA ALA A 36 -8.77 8.66 -1.86
C ALA A 36 -9.10 9.26 -3.21
N ASP A 37 -8.08 9.45 -4.04
CA ASP A 37 -8.23 10.00 -5.39
C ASP A 37 -9.13 9.10 -6.26
N ALA A 38 -8.98 7.78 -6.18
CA ALA A 38 -9.69 6.84 -7.06
C ALA A 38 -11.18 6.64 -6.71
N THR A 39 -11.59 7.07 -5.52
CA THR A 39 -12.97 6.90 -5.01
C THR A 39 -13.63 8.23 -4.66
N ASP A 40 -13.05 9.35 -5.11
CA ASP A 40 -13.50 10.72 -4.83
C ASP A 40 -13.82 10.96 -3.34
N HIS A 41 -12.96 10.43 -2.47
CA HIS A 41 -13.22 10.45 -1.03
C HIS A 41 -13.07 11.85 -0.44
N VAL A 42 -14.00 12.21 0.45
CA VAL A 42 -13.94 13.45 1.22
C VAL A 42 -13.98 13.13 2.72
N GLY A 43 -13.14 13.83 3.50
CA GLY A 43 -13.05 13.66 4.95
C GLY A 43 -12.28 12.42 5.39
N ASN A 44 -12.52 11.96 6.62
CA ASN A 44 -11.81 10.82 7.21
C ASN A 44 -12.10 9.53 6.46
N MET A 45 -11.04 8.75 6.18
CA MET A 45 -11.16 7.51 5.43
C MET A 45 -10.94 6.29 6.32
N ASN A 46 -11.90 5.37 6.31
CA ASN A 46 -11.66 4.00 6.75
C ASN A 46 -11.08 3.18 5.59
N ILE A 47 -9.75 3.21 5.46
CA ILE A 47 -9.01 2.55 4.39
C ILE A 47 -9.25 1.03 4.38
N ARG A 48 -9.41 0.39 5.55
CA ARG A 48 -9.72 -1.05 5.66
C ARG A 48 -11.01 -1.39 4.91
N LYS A 49 -12.09 -0.66 5.17
CA LYS A 49 -13.39 -0.90 4.54
C LYS A 49 -13.31 -0.77 3.01
N LYS A 50 -12.61 0.27 2.52
CA LYS A 50 -12.46 0.50 1.07
C LYS A 50 -11.70 -0.60 0.37
N ILE A 51 -10.63 -1.09 0.98
CA ILE A 51 -9.82 -2.16 0.43
C ILE A 51 -10.64 -3.44 0.31
N THR A 52 -11.42 -3.77 1.33
CA THR A 52 -12.32 -4.92 1.26
C THR A 52 -13.35 -4.79 0.15
N THR A 53 -13.88 -3.60 -0.10
CA THR A 53 -14.83 -3.36 -1.20
C THR A 53 -14.19 -3.40 -2.58
N ILE A 54 -12.98 -2.87 -2.74
CA ILE A 54 -12.32 -2.74 -4.06
C ILE A 54 -11.63 -4.04 -4.47
N LEU A 55 -11.00 -4.73 -3.52
CA LEU A 55 -10.32 -5.98 -3.83
C LEU A 55 -11.28 -7.16 -3.97
N ASN A 56 -12.56 -6.99 -3.62
CA ASN A 56 -13.65 -7.98 -3.59
C ASN A 56 -13.30 -9.31 -4.29
N THR A 57 -12.66 -10.20 -3.53
CA THR A 57 -12.11 -11.42 -4.06
C THR A 57 -13.20 -12.47 -4.06
N GLU A 58 -13.67 -12.91 -5.22
CA GLU A 58 -14.45 -14.13 -5.29
C GLU A 58 -13.68 -15.26 -4.58
N ASP A 59 -14.38 -16.04 -3.75
CA ASP A 59 -13.82 -17.20 -3.03
C ASP A 59 -13.43 -18.30 -4.03
N LYS A 60 -12.27 -18.13 -4.68
CA LYS A 60 -11.59 -19.18 -5.44
C LYS A 60 -10.47 -19.74 -4.57
N ALA A 61 -10.28 -21.06 -4.64
CA ALA A 61 -9.39 -21.83 -3.76
C ALA A 61 -7.91 -21.39 -3.77
N PHE A 62 -7.52 -20.55 -4.74
CA PHE A 62 -6.30 -19.77 -4.73
C PHE A 62 -6.61 -18.43 -5.42
N SER A 63 -6.57 -17.33 -4.68
CA SER A 63 -6.87 -16.01 -5.24
C SER A 63 -5.76 -15.08 -4.81
N PHE A 64 -4.82 -14.80 -5.71
CA PHE A 64 -3.72 -13.87 -5.45
C PHE A 64 -4.21 -12.54 -4.85
N ASP A 65 -5.40 -12.11 -5.24
CA ASP A 65 -6.06 -10.93 -4.70
C ASP A 65 -6.40 -11.08 -3.20
N LYS A 66 -6.81 -12.27 -2.76
CA LYS A 66 -7.14 -12.61 -1.36
C LYS A 66 -5.88 -12.64 -0.51
N GLU A 67 -4.79 -13.21 -1.03
CA GLU A 67 -3.47 -13.15 -0.37
C GLU A 67 -2.97 -11.71 -0.22
N ILE A 68 -3.07 -10.88 -1.26
CA ILE A 68 -2.65 -9.47 -1.19
C ILE A 68 -3.57 -8.65 -0.28
N GLN A 69 -4.88 -8.89 -0.31
CA GLN A 69 -5.82 -8.27 0.61
C GLN A 69 -5.50 -8.64 2.07
N SER A 70 -5.24 -9.91 2.35
CA SER A 70 -4.83 -10.38 3.68
C SER A 70 -3.52 -9.73 4.10
N PHE A 71 -2.52 -9.68 3.22
CA PHE A 71 -1.27 -8.98 3.47
C PHE A 71 -1.49 -7.50 3.80
N TYR A 72 -2.33 -6.80 3.03
CA TYR A 72 -2.59 -5.38 3.30
C TYR A 72 -3.32 -5.16 4.63
N LEU A 73 -4.36 -5.93 4.92
CA LEU A 73 -5.17 -5.77 6.12
C LEU A 73 -4.44 -6.22 7.39
N ASN A 74 -3.70 -7.32 7.31
CA ASN A 74 -3.13 -7.99 8.47
C ASN A 74 -1.67 -7.62 8.73
N ILE A 75 -0.98 -7.08 7.73
CA ILE A 75 0.42 -6.67 7.85
C ILE A 75 0.55 -5.16 7.70
N ILE A 76 0.21 -4.61 6.53
CA ILE A 76 0.42 -3.17 6.25
C ILE A 76 -0.37 -2.29 7.21
N LEU A 77 -1.67 -2.57 7.40
CA LEU A 77 -2.54 -1.78 8.27
C LEU A 77 -2.54 -2.23 9.73
N HIS A 78 -1.75 -3.24 10.10
CA HIS A 78 -1.70 -3.68 11.48
C HIS A 78 -1.17 -2.56 12.37
N GLY A 79 -1.87 -2.31 13.48
CA GLY A 79 -1.39 -1.39 14.51
C GLY A 79 -0.14 -1.95 15.18
N PHE A 80 0.55 -1.14 15.96
CA PHE A 80 1.63 -1.62 16.81
C PHE A 80 1.61 -0.85 18.13
N GLU A 81 2.24 -1.42 19.15
CA GLU A 81 2.48 -0.74 20.42
C GLU A 81 3.98 -0.44 20.53
N HIS A 82 4.33 0.74 21.04
CA HIS A 82 5.74 1.08 21.23
C HIS A 82 6.39 0.14 22.25
N ASN A 83 7.61 -0.30 21.95
CA ASN A 83 8.42 -1.16 22.81
C ASN A 83 7.87 -2.57 23.05
N THR A 84 6.97 -3.08 22.19
CA THR A 84 6.54 -4.48 22.20
C THR A 84 7.26 -5.29 21.13
N THR A 85 7.50 -6.58 21.41
CA THR A 85 8.16 -7.53 20.50
C THR A 85 7.34 -8.81 20.34
N PRO A 86 7.24 -9.38 19.13
CA PRO A 86 7.82 -8.88 17.87
C PRO A 86 6.97 -7.77 17.23
N LEU A 87 7.62 -6.79 16.58
CA LEU A 87 6.91 -5.86 15.71
C LEU A 87 6.40 -6.59 14.46
N PRO A 88 5.23 -6.22 13.91
CA PRO A 88 4.75 -6.80 12.67
C PRO A 88 5.72 -6.45 11.53
N VAL A 89 6.20 -7.47 10.83
CA VAL A 89 7.12 -7.31 9.69
C VAL A 89 6.46 -6.41 8.64
N PHE A 90 7.05 -5.26 8.33
CA PHE A 90 6.58 -4.35 7.27
C PHE A 90 5.22 -3.67 7.53
N SER A 91 4.87 -3.42 8.80
CA SER A 91 3.71 -2.58 9.13
C SER A 91 3.93 -1.12 8.70
N ARG A 92 2.96 -0.54 7.97
CA ARG A 92 2.95 0.89 7.63
C ARG A 92 3.03 1.74 8.88
N HIS A 93 2.25 1.39 9.90
CA HIS A 93 2.22 2.17 11.14
C HIS A 93 3.58 2.12 11.83
N ALA A 94 4.17 0.92 11.98
CA ALA A 94 5.47 0.77 12.63
C ALA A 94 6.57 1.57 11.90
N ILE A 95 6.56 1.55 10.56
CA ILE A 95 7.53 2.29 9.74
C ILE A 95 7.30 3.80 9.82
N LEU A 96 6.09 4.27 9.54
CA LEU A 96 5.80 5.72 9.45
C LEU A 96 5.81 6.42 10.81
N HIS A 97 5.63 5.69 11.92
CA HIS A 97 5.77 6.21 13.27
C HIS A 97 7.14 5.90 13.90
N GLY A 98 8.10 5.36 13.15
CA GLY A 98 9.49 5.20 13.56
C GLY A 98 9.77 4.11 14.60
N ALA A 99 8.83 3.17 14.79
CA ALA A 99 9.06 2.01 15.65
C ALA A 99 9.90 0.93 14.97
N ASP A 100 9.72 0.75 13.66
CA ASP A 100 10.66 -0.02 12.84
C ASP A 100 11.65 0.95 12.19
N ILE A 101 12.94 0.78 12.48
CA ILE A 101 14.05 1.57 11.90
C ILE A 101 14.96 0.73 10.99
N LYS A 102 14.63 -0.56 10.78
CA LYS A 102 15.41 -1.50 9.94
C LYS A 102 14.71 -1.80 8.62
N TYR A 103 13.60 -1.12 8.33
CA TYR A 103 12.79 -1.36 7.13
C TYR A 103 13.50 -1.02 5.81
N GLY A 104 14.57 -0.21 5.82
CA GLY A 104 15.26 0.25 4.62
C GLY A 104 16.15 -0.81 3.98
N ASN A 105 15.55 -1.78 3.32
CA ASN A 105 16.25 -2.81 2.56
C ASN A 105 15.59 -3.03 1.18
N VAL A 106 16.31 -3.72 0.30
CA VAL A 106 15.88 -3.97 -1.08
C VAL A 106 14.55 -4.73 -1.15
N GLU A 107 14.37 -5.74 -0.29
CA GLU A 107 13.19 -6.59 -0.27
C GLU A 107 11.93 -5.77 0.05
N ASN A 108 11.99 -4.95 1.09
CA ASN A 108 10.92 -4.06 1.49
C ASN A 108 10.61 -3.01 0.41
N SER A 109 11.64 -2.45 -0.22
CA SER A 109 11.46 -1.49 -1.32
C SER A 109 10.76 -2.13 -2.53
N VAL A 110 11.17 -3.33 -2.95
CA VAL A 110 10.49 -4.09 -4.02
C VAL A 110 9.05 -4.41 -3.63
N LYS A 111 8.81 -4.92 -2.42
CA LYS A 111 7.45 -5.21 -1.91
C LYS A 111 6.55 -3.98 -1.93
N SER A 112 7.06 -2.81 -1.50
CA SER A 112 6.30 -1.56 -1.58
C SER A 112 5.94 -1.18 -3.02
N ILE A 113 6.88 -1.31 -3.96
CA ILE A 113 6.66 -0.98 -5.38
C ILE A 113 5.62 -1.92 -5.99
N MET A 114 5.77 -3.23 -5.79
CA MET A 114 4.82 -4.24 -6.28
C MET A 114 3.43 -4.01 -5.69
N LEU A 115 3.35 -3.66 -4.41
CA LEU A 115 2.07 -3.37 -3.76
C LEU A 115 1.38 -2.14 -4.38
N LEU A 116 2.14 -1.08 -4.65
CA LEU A 116 1.64 0.10 -5.34
C LEU A 116 1.09 -0.26 -6.72
N GLU A 117 1.86 -1.00 -7.52
CA GLU A 117 1.46 -1.43 -8.86
C GLU A 117 0.16 -2.24 -8.83
N PHE A 118 0.09 -3.23 -7.93
CA PHE A 118 -1.10 -4.06 -7.74
C PHE A 118 -2.34 -3.23 -7.40
N ILE A 119 -2.21 -2.29 -6.45
CA ILE A 119 -3.32 -1.44 -6.02
C ILE A 119 -3.80 -0.54 -7.16
N VAL A 120 -2.87 0.06 -7.91
CA VAL A 120 -3.21 0.89 -9.07
C VAL A 120 -3.98 0.07 -10.10
N LYS A 121 -3.49 -1.14 -10.44
CA LYS A 121 -4.19 -2.03 -11.38
C LYS A 121 -5.61 -2.35 -10.93
N LYS A 122 -5.79 -2.71 -9.65
CA LYS A 122 -7.12 -3.02 -9.10
C LYS A 122 -8.08 -1.85 -9.11
N LEU A 123 -7.58 -0.64 -8.86
CA LEU A 123 -8.39 0.56 -8.96
C LEU A 123 -8.79 0.89 -10.39
N GLU A 124 -7.90 0.68 -11.35
CA GLU A 124 -8.22 0.85 -12.77
C GLU A 124 -9.30 -0.12 -13.23
N ASP A 125 -9.23 -1.39 -12.81
CA ASP A 125 -10.24 -2.40 -13.13
C ASP A 125 -11.60 -2.04 -12.49
N TYR A 126 -11.61 -1.67 -11.21
CA TYR A 126 -12.82 -1.21 -10.50
C TYR A 126 -13.48 0.03 -11.14
N GLN A 127 -12.69 0.98 -11.64
CA GLN A 127 -13.20 2.18 -12.31
C GLN A 127 -13.83 1.85 -13.68
N LYS A 128 -13.26 0.90 -14.42
CA LYS A 128 -13.82 0.45 -15.71
C LYS A 128 -15.18 -0.20 -15.51
N GLU A 129 -15.32 -1.07 -14.50
CA GLU A 129 -16.59 -1.73 -14.17
C GLU A 129 -17.69 -0.71 -13.83
N LYS A 130 -17.36 0.34 -13.06
CA LYS A 130 -18.30 1.42 -12.72
C LYS A 130 -18.75 2.28 -13.90
N THR A 131 -17.92 2.42 -14.94
CA THR A 131 -18.22 3.28 -16.09
C THR A 131 -19.07 2.56 -17.15
N GLN A 132 -19.21 1.24 -17.04
CA GLN A 132 -20.03 0.41 -17.93
C GLN A 132 -21.47 0.21 -17.43
N VAL A 133 -21.87 0.91 -16.35
CA VAL A 133 -23.23 0.89 -15.77
C VAL A 133 -23.91 2.23 -16.00
#